data_AF-A0A084JZC8-F1
#
_entry.id   AF-A0A084JZC8-F1
#
_cell.length_a   1.000
_cell.length_b   1.000
_cell.length_c   1.000
_cell.angle_alpha   90.00
_cell.angle_beta   90.00
_cell.angle_gamma   90.00
#
_symmetry.space_group_name_H-M   'P 1'
#
loop_
_entity.id
_entity.type
_entity.pdbx_description
1 polymer ?
#
loop_
_entity_poly.entity_id
_entity_poly.type
_entity_poly.pdbx_seq_one_letter_code
_entity_poly.pdbx_strand_id
1 'polypeptide(L)'
;MIKLYKEDKEILEITLSKPGIFLINRVEDYYLLFLGYSLSKNNSILDLLDGYYTDYLKHKFQITEEMKWYKLIRLYSSTDIHTIELFQNTFSTFCKKNDIM
;
A
#
# COMPACT_ATOMS: atom_id res chain seq x y z
N MET A 1 16.26 8.28 0.41
CA MET A 1 15.78 7.82 -0.91
C MET A 1 15.23 6.43 -0.72
N ILE A 2 13.95 6.22 -1.01
CA ILE A 2 13.32 4.91 -0.83
C ILE A 2 13.89 3.97 -1.88
N LYS A 3 14.53 2.88 -1.45
CA LYS A 3 15.18 1.94 -2.37
C LYS A 3 14.40 0.63 -2.37
N LEU A 4 13.60 0.44 -3.41
CA LEU A 4 12.96 -0.84 -3.71
C LEU A 4 13.89 -1.69 -4.59
N TYR A 5 13.95 -2.99 -4.33
CA TYR A 5 14.58 -3.93 -5.24
C TYR A 5 13.70 -4.15 -6.46
N LYS A 6 14.29 -4.68 -7.54
CA LYS A 6 13.56 -4.98 -8.78
C LYS A 6 12.37 -5.91 -8.52
N GLU A 7 12.59 -6.97 -7.74
CA GLU A 7 11.55 -7.94 -7.34
C GLU A 7 10.39 -7.28 -6.57
N ASP A 8 10.70 -6.27 -5.73
CA ASP A 8 9.69 -5.55 -4.95
C ASP A 8 8.78 -4.71 -5.86
N LYS A 9 9.38 -4.06 -6.87
CA LYS A 9 8.62 -3.30 -7.86
C LYS A 9 7.73 -4.22 -8.67
N GLU A 10 8.25 -5.35 -9.13
CA GLU A 10 7.47 -6.33 -9.90
C GLU A 10 6.28 -6.87 -9.11
N ILE A 11 6.45 -7.22 -7.83
CA ILE A 11 5.32 -7.70 -7.02
C ILE A 11 4.29 -6.60 -6.74
N LEU A 12 4.72 -5.34 -6.54
CA LEU A 12 3.81 -4.22 -6.43
C LEU A 12 3.01 -4.01 -7.73
N GLU A 13 3.68 -3.98 -8.88
CA GLU A 13 3.03 -3.76 -10.19
C GLU A 13 2.01 -4.86 -10.50
N ILE A 14 2.38 -6.13 -10.32
CA ILE A 14 1.51 -7.24 -10.69
C ILE A 14 0.29 -7.34 -9.77
N THR A 15 0.46 -7.10 -8.47
CA THR A 15 -0.64 -7.17 -7.49
C THR A 15 -1.59 -6.00 -7.63
N LEU A 16 -1.07 -4.80 -7.90
CA LEU A 16 -1.88 -3.59 -8.12
C LEU A 16 -2.65 -3.63 -9.44
N SER A 17 -2.06 -4.19 -10.50
CA SER A 17 -2.69 -4.28 -11.82
C SER A 17 -3.74 -5.39 -11.91
N LYS A 18 -3.57 -6.48 -11.16
CA LYS A 18 -4.44 -7.67 -11.25
C LYS A 18 -4.82 -8.21 -9.86
N PRO A 19 -5.47 -7.42 -8.99
CA PRO A 19 -5.78 -7.82 -7.61
C PRO A 19 -6.58 -9.12 -7.52
N GLY A 20 -7.51 -9.37 -8.46
CA GLY A 20 -8.34 -10.57 -8.47
C GLY A 20 -7.56 -11.88 -8.61
N ILE A 21 -6.40 -11.88 -9.30
CA ILE A 21 -5.55 -13.09 -9.43
C ILE A 21 -4.97 -13.50 -8.07
N PHE A 22 -4.77 -12.52 -7.19
CA PHE A 22 -4.22 -12.70 -5.85
C PHE A 22 -5.30 -12.79 -4.77
N LEU A 23 -6.57 -12.95 -5.15
CA LEU A 23 -7.73 -12.99 -4.23
C LEU A 23 -7.82 -11.75 -3.32
N ILE A 24 -7.40 -10.59 -3.82
CA ILE A 24 -7.48 -9.32 -3.10
C ILE A 24 -8.88 -8.76 -3.27
N ASN A 25 -9.65 -8.76 -2.17
CA ASN A 25 -11.03 -8.27 -2.14
C ASN A 25 -11.17 -6.97 -1.34
N ARG A 26 -10.17 -6.64 -0.52
CA ARG A 26 -10.09 -5.41 0.29
C ARG A 26 -8.65 -5.01 0.57
N VAL A 27 -8.44 -3.81 1.08
CA VAL A 27 -7.09 -3.26 1.36
C VAL A 27 -6.30 -4.09 2.39
N GLU A 28 -6.97 -4.72 3.35
CA GLU A 28 -6.33 -5.60 4.33
C GLU A 28 -5.66 -6.81 3.67
N ASP A 29 -6.19 -7.28 2.53
CA ASP A 29 -5.63 -8.42 1.82
C ASP A 29 -4.31 -8.04 1.15
N TYR A 30 -4.17 -6.79 0.66
CA TYR A 30 -2.86 -6.25 0.24
C TYR A 30 -1.86 -6.26 1.39
N TYR A 31 -2.28 -5.79 2.58
CA TYR A 31 -1.40 -5.80 3.74
C TYR A 31 -0.94 -7.22 4.09
N LEU A 32 -1.85 -8.19 4.09
CA LEU A 32 -1.50 -9.60 4.34
C LEU A 32 -0.55 -10.16 3.28
N LEU A 33 -0.79 -9.85 2.01
CA LEU A 33 0.09 -10.26 0.91
C LEU A 33 1.49 -9.69 1.07
N PHE A 34 1.63 -8.39 1.30
CA PHE A 34 2.93 -7.73 1.44
C PHE A 34 3.64 -8.11 2.74
N LEU A 35 2.88 -8.38 3.81
CA LEU A 35 3.42 -8.94 5.05
C LEU A 35 4.00 -10.33 4.79
N GLY A 36 3.24 -11.23 4.16
CA GLY A 36 3.71 -12.56 3.79
C GLY A 36 4.93 -12.54 2.87
N TYR A 37 4.91 -11.67 1.86
CA TYR A 37 6.05 -11.45 0.97
C TYR A 37 7.29 -11.04 1.77
N SER A 38 7.17 -10.02 2.63
CA SER A 38 8.30 -9.48 3.40
C SER A 38 8.86 -10.49 4.41
N LEU A 39 8.03 -11.35 5.01
CA LEU A 39 8.51 -12.44 5.88
C LEU A 39 9.40 -13.45 5.14
N SER A 40 9.20 -13.63 3.83
CA SER A 40 9.98 -14.53 2.98
C SER A 40 11.15 -13.85 2.25
N LYS A 41 11.20 -12.51 2.28
CA LYS A 41 12.08 -11.66 1.48
C LYS A 41 12.60 -10.47 2.30
N ASN A 42 12.91 -9.35 1.66
CA ASN A 42 13.31 -8.11 2.32
C ASN A 42 12.08 -7.30 2.78
N ASN A 43 12.23 -6.50 3.83
CA ASN A 43 11.18 -5.66 4.40
C ASN A 43 10.95 -4.35 3.63
N SER A 44 11.64 -4.10 2.52
CA SER A 44 11.58 -2.86 1.74
C SER A 44 10.17 -2.43 1.35
N ILE A 45 9.26 -3.36 1.03
CA ILE A 45 7.86 -3.03 0.74
C ILE A 45 7.11 -2.59 2.00
N LEU A 46 7.31 -3.27 3.13
CA LEU A 46 6.70 -2.84 4.38
C LEU A 46 7.29 -1.52 4.87
N ASP A 47 8.59 -1.30 4.73
CA ASP A 47 9.23 -0.02 5.08
C ASP A 47 8.64 1.12 4.23
N LEU A 48 8.36 0.86 2.95
CA LEU A 48 7.65 1.78 2.06
C LEU A 48 6.23 2.05 2.56
N LEU A 49 5.46 0.99 2.83
CA LEU A 49 4.02 1.09 3.11
C LEU A 49 3.73 1.55 4.54
N ASP A 50 4.30 0.88 5.53
CA ASP A 50 4.10 1.18 6.95
C ASP A 50 4.81 2.47 7.37
N GLY A 51 5.90 2.86 6.70
CA GLY A 51 6.59 4.14 6.92
C GLY A 51 6.10 5.27 6.00
N TYR A 52 6.75 5.41 4.85
CA TYR A 52 6.59 6.57 3.96
C TYR A 52 5.15 6.79 3.46
N TYR A 53 4.45 5.71 3.13
CA TYR A 53 3.09 5.80 2.62
C TYR A 53 2.07 6.09 3.73
N THR A 54 2.23 5.49 4.92
CA THR A 54 1.46 5.86 6.12
C THR A 54 1.59 7.36 6.41
N ASP A 55 2.80 7.90 6.40
CA ASP A 55 3.05 9.33 6.65
C ASP A 55 2.38 10.21 5.60
N TYR A 56 2.45 9.81 4.33
CA TYR A 56 1.72 10.48 3.25
C TYR A 56 0.21 10.49 3.48
N LEU A 57 -0.39 9.37 3.90
CA LEU A 57 -1.83 9.30 4.18
C LEU A 57 -2.21 10.13 5.40
N LYS A 58 -1.42 10.07 6.48
CA LYS A 58 -1.64 10.91 7.67
C LYS A 58 -1.67 12.39 7.31
N HIS A 59 -0.69 12.85 6.52
CA HIS A 59 -0.68 14.23 6.03
C HIS A 59 -1.88 14.53 5.12
N LYS A 60 -2.20 13.63 4.18
CA LYS A 60 -3.32 13.81 3.24
C LYS A 60 -4.67 13.92 3.93
N PHE A 61 -4.88 13.15 4.99
CA PHE A 61 -6.15 13.06 5.71
C PHE A 61 -6.18 13.86 7.02
N GLN A 62 -5.08 14.58 7.35
CA GLN A 62 -4.93 15.38 8.57
C GLN A 62 -5.12 14.55 9.86
N ILE A 63 -4.54 13.36 9.89
CA ILE A 63 -4.68 12.40 10.99
C ILE A 63 -3.48 12.51 11.93
N THR A 64 -3.75 12.49 13.23
CA THR A 64 -2.73 12.62 14.28
C THR A 64 -2.47 11.31 15.02
N GLU A 65 -3.40 10.37 14.90
CA GLU A 65 -3.38 9.08 15.57
C GLU A 65 -2.37 8.12 14.92
N GLU A 66 -1.74 7.30 15.75
CA GLU A 66 -0.88 6.22 15.27
C GLU A 66 -1.72 5.09 14.66
N MET A 67 -1.75 5.06 13.33
CA MET A 67 -2.52 4.08 12.57
C MET A 67 -1.77 3.68 11.30
N LYS A 68 -1.76 2.37 11.01
CA LYS A 68 -1.19 1.80 9.79
C LYS A 68 -2.01 2.19 8.55
N TRP A 69 -1.35 2.34 7.41
CA TRP A 69 -1.96 2.73 6.14
C TRP A 69 -3.26 1.96 5.77
N TYR A 70 -3.31 0.63 5.94
CA TYR A 70 -4.49 -0.15 5.54
C TYR A 70 -5.71 0.16 6.42
N LYS A 71 -5.49 0.46 7.71
CA LYS A 71 -6.55 0.90 8.62
C LYS A 71 -7.02 2.32 8.28
N LEU A 72 -6.09 3.20 7.88
CA LEU A 72 -6.42 4.53 7.40
C LEU A 72 -7.31 4.46 6.16
N ILE A 73 -6.93 3.65 5.17
CA ILE A 73 -7.74 3.45 3.96
C ILE A 73 -9.12 2.90 4.31
N ARG A 74 -9.19 1.89 5.20
CA ARG A 74 -10.46 1.33 5.68
C ARG A 74 -11.35 2.39 6.32
N LEU A 75 -10.80 3.22 7.21
CA LEU A 75 -11.54 4.26 7.91
C LEU A 75 -12.18 5.27 6.95
N TYR A 76 -11.53 5.56 5.83
CA TYR A 76 -11.98 6.52 4.83
C TYR A 76 -12.72 5.88 3.64
N SER A 77 -13.15 4.62 3.76
CA SER A 77 -13.84 3.89 2.70
C SER A 77 -15.14 3.26 3.18
N SER A 78 -16.19 3.35 2.37
CA SER A 78 -17.53 2.84 2.73
C SER A 78 -17.72 1.35 2.49
N THR A 79 -16.98 0.75 1.54
CA THR A 79 -17.08 -0.68 1.20
C THR A 79 -15.70 -1.25 0.88
N ASP A 80 -15.60 -2.59 0.81
CA ASP A 80 -14.38 -3.30 0.44
C ASP A 80 -13.83 -2.87 -0.93
N ILE A 81 -14.69 -2.74 -1.93
CA ILE A 81 -14.30 -2.27 -3.27
C ILE A 81 -13.71 -0.86 -3.19
N HIS A 82 -14.37 0.05 -2.45
CA HIS A 82 -13.86 1.42 -2.29
C HIS A 82 -12.51 1.46 -1.55
N THR A 83 -12.20 0.48 -0.69
CA THR A 83 -10.85 0.42 -0.08
C THR A 83 -9.76 0.16 -1.12
N ILE A 84 -10.03 -0.70 -2.10
CA ILE A 84 -9.08 -0.99 -3.18
C ILE A 84 -8.90 0.26 -4.05
N GLU A 85 -10.01 0.89 -4.46
CA GLU A 85 -9.98 2.10 -5.29
C GLU A 85 -9.24 3.24 -4.58
N LEU A 86 -9.54 3.48 -3.29
CA LEU A 86 -8.88 4.52 -2.51
C LEU A 86 -7.39 4.24 -2.39
N PHE A 87 -7.00 2.99 -2.08
CA PHE A 87 -5.60 2.59 -2.03
C PHE A 87 -4.90 2.81 -3.37
N GLN A 88 -5.43 2.29 -4.47
CA GLN A 88 -4.80 2.45 -5.80
C GLN A 88 -4.63 3.92 -6.19
N ASN A 89 -5.65 4.75 -5.97
CA ASN A 89 -5.60 6.17 -6.29
C ASN A 89 -4.56 6.92 -5.45
N THR A 90 -4.57 6.69 -4.13
CA THR A 90 -3.68 7.38 -3.21
C THR A 90 -2.23 6.90 -3.32
N PHE A 91 -2.02 5.60 -3.50
CA PHE A 91 -0.71 4.99 -3.71
C PHE A 91 -0.10 5.39 -5.06
N SER A 92 -0.87 5.37 -6.16
CA SER A 92 -0.38 5.84 -7.47
C SER A 92 0.07 7.30 -7.42
N THR A 93 -0.69 8.16 -6.73
CA THR A 93 -0.30 9.57 -6.53
C THR A 93 0.99 9.68 -5.72
N PHE A 94 1.13 8.87 -4.67
CA PHE A 94 2.32 8.83 -3.85
C PHE A 94 3.56 8.35 -4.62
N CYS A 95 3.45 7.29 -5.42
CA CYS A 95 4.55 6.79 -6.27
C CYS A 95 5.01 7.84 -7.28
N LYS A 96 4.08 8.50 -7.98
CA LYS A 96 4.40 9.58 -8.93
C LYS A 96 5.13 10.75 -8.29
N LYS A 97 4.75 11.13 -7.07
CA LYS A 97 5.40 12.24 -6.34
C LYS A 97 6.82 11.91 -5.88
N ASN A 98 7.15 10.64 -5.72
CA ASN A 98 8.40 10.18 -5.12
C ASN A 98 9.30 9.39 -6.10
N ASP A 99 8.93 9.31 -7.39
CA ASP A 99 9.67 8.59 -8.45
C ASP A 99 9.96 7.11 -8.08
N ILE A 100 8.97 6.44 -7.48
CA ILE A 100 9.11 5.05 -7.00
C ILE A 100 8.79 4.06 -8.13
N MET A 101 7.74 4.37 -8.89
CA MET A 101 7.15 3.60 -9.99
C MET A 101 6.54 4.58 -10.99
#